data_AF-A0A1Q7C048-F1
#
_entry.id   AF-A0A1Q7C048-F1
#
_cell.length_a   1.000
_cell.length_b   1.000
_cell.length_c   1.000
_cell.angle_alpha   90.00
_cell.angle_beta   90.00
_cell.angle_gamma   90.00
#
_symmetry.space_group_name_H-M   'P 1'
#
loop_
_entity.id
_entity.type
_entity.pdbx_description
1 polymer ?
#
loop_
_entity_poly.entity_id
_entity_poly.type
_entity_poly.pdbx_seq_one_letter_code
_entity_poly.pdbx_strand_id
1 'polypeptide(L)'
;MVVFFFWFAVIWMFIALFADLLRRDISGWAKAGWIILMVIFPFIGILAYLIARPKDEAMDHSMYPGRAQTQAPPDYRAADEIAKAAALHDQGRITAAEYESIKQHALSY
;
A
#
# COMPACT_ATOMS: atom_id res chain seq x y z
N MET A 1 11.75 2.64 -22.88
CA MET A 1 13.03 2.17 -23.45
C MET A 1 14.21 2.40 -22.51
N VAL A 2 14.41 3.61 -21.99
CA VAL A 2 15.52 3.93 -21.06
C VAL A 2 15.50 3.11 -19.76
N VAL A 3 14.34 2.94 -19.12
CA VAL A 3 14.20 2.13 -17.88
C VAL A 3 14.63 0.67 -18.09
N PHE A 4 14.27 0.07 -19.23
CA PHE A 4 14.68 -1.29 -19.58
C PHE A 4 16.20 -1.40 -19.77
N PHE A 5 16.82 -0.39 -20.41
CA PHE A 5 18.27 -0.33 -20.56
C PHE A 5 18.98 -0.28 -19.21
N PHE A 6 18.53 0.56 -18.28
CA PHE A 6 19.09 0.62 -16.93
C PHE A 6 18.92 -0.69 -16.17
N TRP A 7 17.76 -1.34 -16.30
CA TRP A 7 17.51 -2.63 -15.66
C TRP A 7 18.49 -3.71 -16.16
N PHE A 8 18.70 -3.76 -17.47
CA PHE A 8 19.68 -4.66 -18.08
C PHE A 8 21.13 -4.32 -17.69
N ALA A 9 21.49 -3.03 -17.68
CA ALA A 9 22.81 -2.56 -17.29
C ALA A 9 23.16 -2.93 -15.84
N VAL A 10 22.19 -2.82 -14.92
CA VAL A 10 22.39 -3.21 -13.51
C VAL A 10 22.70 -4.71 -13.41
N ILE A 11 21.94 -5.56 -14.09
CA ILE A 11 22.19 -7.02 -14.07
C ILE A 11 23.59 -7.34 -14.61
N TRP A 12 23.96 -6.75 -15.74
CA TRP A 12 25.30 -6.93 -16.31
C TRP A 12 26.41 -6.42 -15.41
N MET A 13 26.19 -5.30 -14.71
CA MET A 13 27.12 -4.77 -13.72
C MET A 13 27.35 -5.77 -12.59
N PHE A 14 26.29 -6.40 -12.05
CA PHE A 14 26.43 -7.45 -11.04
C PHE A 14 27.23 -8.64 -11.58
N ILE A 15 26.91 -9.13 -12.78
CA ILE A 15 27.65 -10.24 -13.42
C ILE A 15 29.13 -9.90 -13.59
N ALA A 16 29.45 -8.69 -14.05
CA ALA A 16 30.82 -8.22 -14.20
C ALA A 16 31.55 -8.13 -12.85
N LEU A 17 30.88 -7.65 -11.80
CA LEU A 17 31.43 -7.61 -10.44
C LEU A 17 31.72 -9.02 -9.89
N PHE A 18 30.81 -9.98 -10.10
CA PHE A 18 31.06 -11.37 -9.72
C PHE A 18 32.22 -11.98 -10.50
N ALA A 19 32.32 -11.73 -11.81
CA ALA A 19 33.42 -12.21 -12.63
C ALA A 19 34.77 -11.60 -12.22
N ASP A 20 34.81 -10.31 -11.86
CA ASP A 20 36.01 -9.65 -11.31
C ASP A 20 36.43 -10.27 -9.97
N LEU A 21 35.46 -10.46 -9.07
CA LEU A 21 35.72 -11.05 -7.75
C LEU A 21 36.26 -12.48 -7.85
N LEU A 22 35.75 -13.27 -8.79
CA LEU A 22 36.24 -14.63 -9.03
C LEU A 22 37.69 -14.65 -9.56
N ARG A 23 38.09 -13.65 -10.35
CA ARG A 23 39.45 -13.52 -10.90
C ARG A 23 40.49 -13.05 -9.89
N ARG A 24 40.08 -12.46 -8.77
CA ARG A 24 41.02 -12.01 -7.72
C ARG A 24 41.62 -13.20 -6.97
N ASP A 25 42.93 -13.12 -6.70
CA ASP A 25 43.65 -14.07 -5.85
C ASP A 25 43.44 -13.75 -4.36
N ILE A 26 42.19 -13.89 -3.91
CA ILE A 26 41.79 -13.83 -2.50
C ILE A 26 41.23 -15.18 -2.05
N SER A 27 41.24 -15.44 -0.75
CA SER A 27 40.74 -16.70 -0.19
C SER A 27 39.27 -16.96 -0.59
N GLY A 28 38.90 -18.23 -0.77
CA GLY A 28 37.52 -18.60 -1.13
C GLY A 28 36.48 -18.10 -0.12
N TRP A 29 36.84 -18.07 1.16
CA TRP A 29 36.02 -17.49 2.23
C TRP A 29 35.83 -15.98 2.08
N ALA A 30 36.87 -15.24 1.67
CA ALA A 30 36.74 -13.82 1.37
C ALA A 30 35.80 -13.58 0.18
N LYS A 31 35.91 -14.39 -0.90
CA LYS A 31 34.98 -14.32 -2.04
C LYS A 31 33.54 -14.56 -1.59
N ALA A 32 33.29 -15.60 -0.80
CA ALA A 32 31.97 -15.93 -0.27
C ALA A 32 31.41 -14.77 0.59
N GLY A 33 32.21 -14.19 1.47
CA GLY A 33 31.82 -13.03 2.28
C GLY A 33 31.41 -11.83 1.42
N TRP A 34 32.16 -11.52 0.37
CA TRP A 34 31.84 -10.44 -0.57
C TRP A 34 30.53 -10.68 -1.33
N ILE A 35 30.30 -11.92 -1.80
CA ILE A 35 29.05 -12.30 -2.47
C ILE A 35 27.85 -12.10 -1.54
N ILE A 36 27.96 -12.59 -0.30
CA ILE A 36 26.90 -12.45 0.70
C ILE A 36 26.62 -10.98 0.99
N LEU A 37 27.67 -10.17 1.16
CA LEU A 37 27.53 -8.73 1.40
C LEU A 37 26.79 -8.04 0.25
N MET A 38 27.15 -8.33 -1.00
CA MET A 38 26.47 -7.76 -2.18
C MET A 38 25.00 -8.14 -2.27
N VAL A 39 24.64 -9.36 -1.86
CA VAL A 39 23.24 -9.82 -1.84
C VAL A 39 22.45 -9.18 -0.71
N ILE A 40 23.04 -9.03 0.48
CA ILE A 40 22.34 -8.48 1.66
C ILE A 40 22.21 -6.95 1.61
N PHE A 41 23.20 -6.25 1.07
CA PHE A 41 23.23 -4.78 0.97
C PHE A 41 21.94 -4.14 0.42
N PRO A 42 21.33 -4.59 -0.70
CA PRO A 42 20.09 -4.00 -1.18
C PRO A 42 18.93 -4.15 -0.19
N PHE A 43 18.87 -5.23 0.59
CA PHE A 43 17.84 -5.41 1.61
C PHE A 43 18.02 -4.46 2.79
N ILE A 44 19.26 -4.14 3.16
CA ILE A 44 19.53 -3.13 4.20
C ILE A 44 18.99 -1.78 3.76
N GLY A 45 19.19 -1.39 2.50
CA GLY A 45 18.63 -0.15 1.96
C GLY A 45 17.10 -0.12 2.00
N ILE A 46 16.46 -1.22 1.62
CA ILE A 46 14.99 -1.36 1.68
C ILE A 46 14.52 -1.28 3.14
N LEU A 47 15.14 -2.01 4.06
CA LEU A 47 14.76 -2.02 5.46
C LEU A 47 14.97 -0.66 6.11
N ALA A 48 16.10 0.00 5.83
CA ALA A 48 16.38 1.36 6.26
C ALA A 48 15.32 2.33 5.71
N TYR A 49 14.95 2.22 4.43
CA TYR A 49 13.86 3.00 3.85
C TYR A 49 12.53 2.74 4.57
N LEU A 50 12.17 1.49 4.84
CA LEU A 50 10.92 1.14 5.54
C LEU A 50 10.87 1.69 6.97
N ILE A 51 12.01 1.69 7.67
CA ILE A 51 12.11 2.20 9.05
C ILE A 51 12.12 3.74 9.04
N ALA A 52 12.86 4.35 8.11
CA ALA A 52 13.00 5.81 8.03
C ALA A 52 11.80 6.47 7.36
N ARG A 53 11.00 5.73 6.58
CA ARG A 53 9.81 6.26 5.92
C ARG A 53 8.80 6.69 6.99
N PRO A 54 8.52 8.00 7.12
CA PRO A 54 7.44 8.45 7.99
C PRO A 54 6.14 7.82 7.49
N LYS A 55 5.26 7.44 8.43
CA LYS A 55 3.93 6.92 8.08
C LYS A 55 3.16 8.04 7.37
N ASP A 56 2.97 7.90 6.07
CA ASP A 56 2.11 8.81 5.32
C ASP A 56 0.65 8.52 5.70
N GLU A 57 0.13 9.16 6.75
CA GLU A 57 -1.30 9.10 7.12
C GLU A 57 -2.22 9.62 6.00
N ALA A 58 -1.66 10.34 5.01
CA ALA A 58 -2.39 10.92 3.89
C ALA A 58 -2.60 9.97 2.69
N MET A 59 -2.04 8.76 2.72
CA MET A 59 -2.04 7.85 1.56
C MET A 59 -3.00 6.66 1.68
N ASP A 60 -3.96 6.70 2.61
CA ASP A 60 -5.01 5.67 2.77
C ASP A 60 -6.38 6.08 2.19
N HIS A 61 -6.47 7.23 1.50
CA HIS A 61 -7.73 7.68 0.89
C HIS A 61 -7.69 7.94 -0.61
N SER A 62 -6.54 7.86 -1.27
CA SER A 62 -6.42 8.23 -2.69
C SER A 62 -5.98 7.12 -3.64
N MET A 63 -5.55 5.94 -3.14
CA MET A 63 -5.01 4.89 -4.02
C MET A 63 -5.91 3.64 -4.20
N TYR A 64 -7.09 3.59 -3.59
CA TYR A 64 -8.12 2.59 -3.90
C TYR A 64 -9.51 3.23 -4.11
N PRO A 65 -9.82 3.80 -5.30
CA PRO A 65 -11.18 4.23 -5.63
C PRO A 65 -12.12 3.04 -5.93
N GLY A 66 -12.00 1.90 -5.23
CA GLY A 66 -12.73 0.69 -5.64
C GLY A 66 -12.80 -0.49 -4.66
N ARG A 67 -12.46 -0.36 -3.36
CA ARG A 67 -12.63 -1.51 -2.44
C ARG A 67 -12.99 -1.20 -0.99
N ALA A 68 -13.65 -0.08 -0.72
CA ALA A 68 -14.41 0.13 0.51
C ALA A 68 -15.92 -0.17 0.32
N GLN A 69 -16.28 -1.02 -0.65
CA GLN A 69 -17.55 -1.74 -0.64
C GLN A 69 -17.30 -3.13 -0.07
N THR A 70 -16.81 -3.19 1.17
CA THR A 70 -17.10 -4.36 2.00
C THR A 70 -18.62 -4.43 2.06
N GLN A 71 -19.17 -5.51 1.53
CA GLN A 71 -20.59 -5.83 1.63
C GLN A 71 -20.90 -6.05 3.11
N ALA A 72 -21.16 -4.97 3.83
CA ALA A 72 -21.85 -5.06 5.11
C ALA A 72 -23.21 -5.73 4.81
N PRO A 73 -23.68 -6.65 5.66
CA PRO A 73 -25.02 -7.24 5.53
C PRO A 73 -26.04 -6.12 5.30
N PRO A 74 -27.08 -6.33 4.47
CA PRO A 74 -28.07 -5.29 4.15
C PRO A 74 -28.60 -4.57 5.40
N ASP A 75 -28.79 -5.29 6.50
CA ASP A 75 -29.18 -4.74 7.82
C ASP A 75 -28.23 -3.65 8.36
N TYR A 76 -26.93 -3.79 8.17
CA TYR A 76 -25.94 -2.80 8.65
C TYR A 76 -25.98 -1.53 7.79
N ARG A 77 -26.22 -1.67 6.48
CA ARG A 77 -26.35 -0.51 5.59
C ARG A 77 -27.60 0.30 5.89
N ALA A 78 -28.72 -0.38 6.14
CA ALA A 78 -29.97 0.27 6.54
C ALA A 78 -29.82 1.04 7.86
N ALA A 79 -29.16 0.43 8.87
CA ALA A 79 -28.92 1.08 10.15
C ALA A 79 -28.00 2.32 10.04
N ASP A 80 -26.92 2.23 9.25
CA ASP A 80 -26.01 3.36 9.02
C ASP A 80 -26.69 4.51 8.25
N GLU A 81 -27.53 4.19 7.26
CA GLU A 81 -28.30 5.19 6.51
C GLU A 81 -29.30 5.92 7.41
N ILE A 82 -30.00 5.21 8.30
CA ILE A 82 -30.92 5.80 9.28
C ILE A 82 -30.16 6.67 10.29
N ALA A 83 -29.03 6.20 10.80
CA ALA A 83 -28.20 6.97 11.75
C ALA A 83 -27.68 8.28 11.14
N LYS A 84 -27.27 8.23 9.86
CA LYS A 84 -26.84 9.42 9.13
C LYS A 84 -27.99 10.40 8.86
N ALA A 85 -29.17 9.89 8.53
CA ALA A 85 -30.36 10.71 8.35
C ALA A 85 -30.79 11.40 9.68
N ALA A 86 -30.68 10.71 10.82
CA ALA A 86 -30.97 11.28 12.14
C ALA A 86 -30.03 12.43 12.47
N ALA A 87 -28.73 12.27 12.22
CA ALA A 87 -27.75 13.34 12.42
C ALA A 87 -28.03 14.57 11.55
N LEU A 88 -28.50 14.38 10.30
CA LEU A 88 -28.90 15.49 9.42
C LEU A 88 -30.17 16.19 9.91
N HIS A 89 -31.12 15.45 10.47
CA HIS A 89 -32.33 16.00 11.06
C HIS A 89 -32.01 16.82 12.32
N ASP A 90 -31.16 16.29 13.20
CA ASP A 90 -30.72 16.98 14.43
C ASP A 90 -29.92 18.26 14.13
N GLN A 91 -29.23 18.29 12.99
CA GLN A 91 -28.56 19.48 12.45
C GLN A 91 -29.52 20.46 11.76
N GLY A 92 -30.82 20.16 11.69
CA GLY A 92 -31.82 20.96 11.00
C GLY A 92 -31.63 21.04 9.49
N ARG A 93 -30.86 20.11 8.91
CA ARG A 93 -30.54 20.06 7.46
C ARG A 93 -31.64 19.40 6.65
N ILE A 94 -32.45 18.57 7.29
CA ILE A 94 -33.63 17.91 6.72
C ILE A 94 -34.79 18.03 7.70
N THR A 95 -36.00 18.02 7.17
CA THR A 95 -37.24 18.06 7.94
C THR A 95 -37.64 16.67 8.45
N ALA A 96 -38.54 16.62 9.44
CA ALA A 96 -39.02 15.35 10.00
C ALA A 96 -39.71 14.46 8.94
N ALA A 97 -40.37 15.06 7.94
CA ALA A 97 -41.01 14.33 6.85
C ALA A 97 -39.96 13.68 5.91
N GLU A 98 -38.85 14.38 5.64
CA GLU A 98 -37.76 13.87 4.81
C GLU A 98 -36.97 12.77 5.53
N TYR A 99 -36.77 12.89 6.84
CA TYR A 99 -36.16 11.85 7.66
C TYR A 99 -36.96 10.53 7.64
N GLU A 100 -38.28 10.59 7.83
CA GLU A 100 -39.11 9.38 7.80
C GLU A 100 -39.18 8.74 6.40
N SER A 101 -39.15 9.54 5.33
CA SER A 101 -39.03 9.02 3.96
C SER A 101 -37.74 8.21 3.75
N ILE A 102 -36.61 8.71 4.24
CA ILE A 102 -35.30 8.03 4.12
C ILE A 102 -35.27 6.75 4.95
N LYS A 103 -35.82 6.79 6.16
CA LYS A 103 -35.93 5.63 7.06
C LYS A 103 -36.79 4.52 6.47
N GLN A 104 -37.92 4.85 5.85
CA GLN A 104 -38.77 3.88 5.17
C GLN A 104 -38.07 3.25 3.96
N HIS A 105 -37.32 4.04 3.19
CA HIS A 105 -36.55 3.54 2.05
C HIS A 105 -35.42 2.59 2.51
N ALA A 106 -34.69 2.94 3.56
CA ALA A 106 -33.62 2.12 4.13
C ALA A 106 -34.12 0.78 4.70
N LEU A 107 -35.33 0.75 5.27
CA LEU A 107 -35.98 -0.46 5.78
C LEU A 107 -36.64 -1.34 4.71
N SER A 108 -36.76 -0.84 3.47
CA SER A 108 -37.39 -1.59 2.35
C SER A 108 -36.41 -2.45 1.53
N TYR A 109 -35.11 -2.32 1.81
CA TYR A 109 -34.01 -3.06 1.18
C TYR A 109 -33.62 -4.29 2.01
#